data_AF-A0A530BH00-F1
#
_entry.id   AF-A0A530BH00-F1
#
_cell.length_a   1.000
_cell.length_b   1.000
_cell.length_c   1.000
_cell.angle_alpha   90.00
_cell.angle_beta   90.00
_cell.angle_gamma   90.00
#
_symmetry.space_group_name_H-M   'P 1'
#
loop_
_entity.id
_entity.type
_entity.pdbx_description
1 polymer ?
#
loop_
_entity_poly.entity_id
_entity_poly.type
_entity_poly.pdbx_seq_one_letter_code
_entity_poly.pdbx_strand_id
1 'polypeptide(L)'
;FALGFIERLRTSKQYARRAEKLKRDFLGRPEVRALAGDTWASLRLFIEQDANAPNSAIREHLANMFVEVGRHLADDAQIRADMNQGFVVALASFVESQKSGVSKFIADQVKRWDLAQLTRLIEINIGKDLQYIRFNGMVIGGLAGLVLYTAERLFLLN
;
A
#
# COMPACT_ATOMS: atom_id res chain seq x y z
N PHE A 1 -39.47 -34.72 -6.11
CA PHE A 1 -39.13 -34.89 -7.53
C PHE A 1 -38.08 -33.85 -8.01
N ALA A 2 -38.33 -32.54 -7.86
CA ALA A 2 -37.42 -31.48 -8.31
C ALA A 2 -36.02 -31.47 -7.65
N LEU A 3 -35.93 -31.64 -6.33
CA LEU A 3 -34.63 -31.66 -5.61
C LEU A 3 -33.73 -32.84 -6.04
N GLY A 4 -34.31 -34.03 -6.24
CA GLY A 4 -33.57 -35.19 -6.77
C GLY A 4 -33.17 -35.04 -8.24
N PHE A 5 -33.83 -34.18 -9.01
CA PHE A 5 -33.42 -33.85 -10.38
C PHE A 5 -32.24 -32.87 -10.39
N ILE A 6 -32.23 -31.88 -9.50
CA ILE A 6 -31.13 -30.92 -9.31
C ILE A 6 -29.85 -31.64 -8.84
N GLU A 7 -29.96 -32.58 -7.89
CA GLU A 7 -28.80 -33.34 -7.39
C GLU A 7 -28.18 -34.23 -8.49
N ARG A 8 -29.03 -34.85 -9.33
CA ARG A 8 -28.59 -35.63 -10.48
C ARG A 8 -27.97 -34.78 -11.58
N LEU A 9 -28.43 -33.55 -11.78
CA LEU A 9 -27.81 -32.59 -12.69
C LEU A 9 -26.42 -32.18 -12.21
N ARG A 10 -26.24 -31.98 -10.90
CA ARG A 10 -24.98 -31.57 -10.30
C ARG A 10 -23.89 -32.65 -10.35
N THR A 11 -24.27 -33.92 -10.22
CA THR A 11 -23.31 -35.03 -10.02
C THR A 11 -23.11 -35.94 -11.24
N SER A 12 -24.01 -35.90 -12.22
CA SER A 12 -23.95 -36.85 -13.34
C SER A 12 -23.03 -36.38 -14.47
N LYS A 13 -21.99 -37.19 -14.70
CA LYS A 13 -21.06 -37.04 -15.85
C LYS A 13 -21.77 -37.08 -17.20
N GLN A 14 -22.93 -37.75 -17.31
CA GLN A 14 -23.69 -37.83 -18.56
C GLN A 14 -24.36 -36.49 -18.91
N TYR A 15 -24.97 -35.82 -17.93
CA TYR A 15 -25.56 -34.50 -18.13
C TYR A 15 -24.49 -33.44 -18.39
N ALA A 16 -23.36 -33.49 -17.68
CA ALA A 16 -22.20 -32.63 -17.95
C ALA A 16 -21.70 -32.79 -19.40
N ARG A 17 -21.56 -34.03 -19.90
CA ARG A 17 -21.15 -34.29 -21.30
C ARG A 17 -22.16 -33.76 -22.32
N ARG A 18 -23.47 -33.90 -22.05
CA ARG A 18 -24.52 -33.34 -22.92
C ARG A 18 -24.50 -31.82 -22.93
N ALA A 19 -24.33 -31.18 -21.77
CA ALA A 19 -24.21 -29.73 -21.66
C ALA A 19 -22.96 -29.22 -22.39
N GLU A 20 -21.82 -29.88 -22.23
CA GLU A 20 -20.58 -29.54 -22.94
C GLU A 20 -20.72 -29.71 -24.46
N LYS A 21 -21.43 -30.74 -24.92
CA LYS A 21 -21.72 -30.91 -26.34
C LYS A 21 -22.61 -29.77 -26.85
N LEU A 22 -23.71 -29.48 -26.17
CA LEU A 22 -24.63 -28.41 -26.55
C LEU A 22 -23.94 -27.03 -26.55
N LYS A 23 -23.09 -26.77 -25.56
CA LYS A 23 -22.26 -25.56 -25.47
C LYS A 23 -21.33 -25.44 -26.67
N ARG A 24 -20.60 -26.51 -27.02
CA ARG A 24 -19.70 -26.53 -28.18
C ARG A 24 -20.45 -26.36 -29.49
N ASP A 25 -21.58 -27.03 -29.65
CA ASP A 25 -22.40 -26.96 -30.86
C ASP A 25 -23.00 -25.55 -31.03
N PHE A 26 -23.32 -24.86 -29.94
CA PHE A 26 -23.78 -23.47 -29.96
C PHE A 26 -22.64 -22.48 -30.25
N LEU A 27 -21.50 -22.58 -29.55
CA LEU A 27 -20.33 -21.73 -29.76
C LEU A 27 -19.59 -21.98 -31.09
N GLY A 28 -19.85 -23.13 -31.72
CA GLY A 28 -19.32 -23.50 -33.02
C GLY A 28 -20.06 -22.84 -34.18
N ARG A 29 -21.26 -22.29 -33.94
CA ARG A 29 -22.07 -21.65 -34.98
C ARG A 29 -21.40 -20.36 -35.46
N PRO A 30 -21.21 -20.18 -36.78
CA PRO A 30 -20.58 -18.98 -37.33
C PRO A 30 -21.37 -17.71 -36.97
N GLU A 31 -22.70 -17.79 -36.86
CA GLU A 31 -23.56 -16.67 -36.48
C GLU A 31 -23.33 -16.23 -35.03
N VAL A 32 -23.11 -17.18 -34.11
CA VAL A 32 -22.84 -16.88 -32.69
C VAL A 32 -21.47 -16.23 -32.54
N ARG A 33 -20.47 -16.68 -33.31
CA ARG A 33 -19.13 -16.07 -33.31
C ARG A 33 -19.15 -14.67 -33.91
N ALA A 34 -19.86 -14.46 -35.02
CA ALA A 34 -20.03 -13.16 -35.64
C ALA A 34 -20.71 -12.18 -34.67
N LEU A 35 -21.84 -12.57 -34.08
CA LEU A 35 -22.55 -11.76 -33.09
C LEU A 35 -21.68 -11.43 -31.86
N ALA A 36 -20.94 -12.41 -31.35
CA ALA A 36 -20.01 -12.19 -30.23
C ALA A 36 -18.90 -11.19 -30.62
N GLY A 37 -18.37 -11.30 -31.84
CA GLY A 37 -17.38 -10.37 -32.39
C GLY A 37 -17.93 -8.95 -32.51
N ASP A 38 -19.12 -8.79 -33.08
CA ASP A 38 -19.76 -7.48 -33.27
C ASP A 38 -20.12 -6.83 -31.92
N THR A 39 -20.61 -7.62 -30.98
CA THR A 39 -20.89 -7.17 -29.61
C THR A 39 -19.60 -6.74 -28.91
N TRP A 40 -18.53 -7.51 -29.08
CA TRP A 40 -17.22 -7.17 -28.52
C TRP A 40 -16.63 -5.90 -29.12
N ALA A 41 -16.70 -5.74 -30.45
CA ALA A 41 -16.26 -4.55 -31.14
C ALA A 41 -17.04 -3.31 -30.69
N SER A 42 -18.36 -3.44 -30.55
CA SER A 42 -19.24 -2.36 -30.08
C SER A 42 -18.95 -1.98 -28.63
N LEU A 43 -18.75 -2.95 -27.75
CA LEU A 43 -18.36 -2.71 -26.36
C LEU A 43 -17.00 -2.01 -26.28
N ARG A 44 -16.03 -2.45 -27.08
CA ARG A 44 -14.71 -1.81 -27.13
C ARG A 44 -14.82 -0.36 -27.58
N LEU A 45 -15.55 -0.09 -28.67
CA LEU A 45 -15.77 1.26 -29.17
C LEU A 45 -16.45 2.15 -28.12
N PHE A 46 -17.47 1.62 -27.45
CA PHE A 46 -18.14 2.33 -26.37
C PHE A 46 -17.17 2.69 -25.23
N ILE A 47 -16.36 1.74 -24.77
CA ILE A 47 -15.38 1.98 -23.69
C ILE A 47 -14.32 3.00 -24.14
N GLU A 48 -13.79 2.88 -25.35
CA GLU A 48 -12.79 3.81 -25.88
C GLU A 48 -13.35 5.23 -26.05
N GLN A 49 -14.59 5.35 -26.51
CA GLN A 49 -15.27 6.64 -26.64
C GLN A 49 -15.57 7.27 -25.29
N ASP A 50 -16.12 6.49 -24.35
CA ASP A 50 -16.44 6.96 -23.02
C ASP A 50 -15.18 7.37 -22.25
N ALA A 51 -14.09 6.61 -22.35
CA ALA A 51 -12.83 6.93 -21.68
C ALA A 51 -12.21 8.25 -22.16
N ASN A 52 -12.38 8.59 -23.45
CA ASN A 52 -11.90 9.83 -24.06
C ASN A 52 -12.89 11.00 -23.91
N ALA A 53 -14.12 10.73 -23.49
CA ALA A 53 -15.11 11.77 -23.29
C ALA A 53 -14.75 12.61 -22.05
N PRO A 54 -14.95 13.95 -22.11
CA PRO A 54 -14.78 14.80 -20.93
C PRO A 54 -15.73 14.40 -19.79
N ASN A 55 -16.92 13.89 -20.14
CA ASN A 55 -17.95 13.40 -19.21
C ASN A 55 -18.12 11.88 -19.38
N SER A 56 -17.15 11.11 -18.87
CA SER A 56 -17.12 9.64 -18.95
C SER A 56 -18.08 9.02 -17.94
N ALA A 57 -19.11 8.30 -18.42
CA ALA A 57 -20.08 7.61 -17.58
C ALA A 57 -19.45 6.42 -16.85
N ILE A 58 -18.48 5.73 -17.48
CA ILE A 58 -17.72 4.65 -16.83
C ILE A 58 -16.90 5.22 -15.68
N ARG A 59 -16.23 6.36 -15.88
CA ARG A 59 -15.45 7.02 -14.84
C ARG A 59 -16.32 7.45 -13.68
N GLU A 60 -17.47 8.07 -13.95
CA GLU A 60 -18.41 8.49 -12.92
C GLU A 60 -18.96 7.29 -12.13
N HIS A 61 -19.35 6.21 -12.82
CA HIS A 61 -19.85 5.01 -12.18
C HIS A 61 -18.78 4.33 -11.32
N LEU A 62 -17.56 4.17 -11.84
CA LEU A 62 -16.43 3.63 -11.09
C LEU A 62 -16.08 4.51 -9.88
N ALA A 63 -16.06 5.83 -10.05
CA ALA A 63 -15.81 6.76 -8.95
C ALA A 63 -16.86 6.60 -7.85
N ASN A 64 -18.14 6.55 -8.21
CA ASN A 64 -19.24 6.34 -7.27
C ASN A 64 -19.13 4.98 -6.57
N MET A 65 -18.82 3.91 -7.30
CA MET A 65 -18.55 2.59 -6.70
C MET A 65 -17.39 2.64 -5.70
N PHE A 66 -16.27 3.29 -6.05
CA PHE A 66 -15.13 3.42 -5.15
C PHE A 66 -15.47 4.26 -3.91
N VAL A 67 -16.25 5.32 -4.06
CA VAL A 67 -16.74 6.14 -2.95
C VAL A 67 -17.63 5.30 -2.02
N GLU A 68 -18.56 4.51 -2.58
CA GLU A 68 -19.43 3.63 -1.82
C GLU A 68 -18.63 2.57 -1.05
N VAL A 69 -17.68 1.91 -1.71
CA VAL A 69 -16.77 0.94 -1.09
C VAL A 69 -15.96 1.60 0.03
N GLY A 70 -15.40 2.79 -0.23
CA GLY A 70 -14.64 3.55 0.76
C GLY A 70 -15.50 3.93 1.97
N ARG A 71 -16.77 4.30 1.75
CA ARG A 71 -17.72 4.61 2.82
C ARG A 71 -18.03 3.38 3.66
N HIS A 72 -18.36 2.26 3.04
CA HIS A 72 -18.57 0.99 3.76
C HIS A 72 -17.36 0.56 4.58
N LEU A 73 -16.17 0.75 4.02
CA LEU A 73 -14.93 0.45 4.72
C LEU A 73 -14.67 1.43 5.89
N ALA A 74 -15.02 2.71 5.74
CA ALA A 74 -14.90 3.70 6.80
C ALA A 74 -15.90 3.47 7.95
N ASP A 75 -17.08 2.94 7.65
CA ASP A 75 -18.14 2.74 8.64
C ASP A 75 -17.94 1.45 9.45
N ASP A 76 -17.34 0.41 8.87
CA ASP A 76 -17.18 -0.90 9.52
C ASP A 76 -15.75 -1.16 10.02
N ALA A 77 -15.56 -1.12 11.34
CA ALA A 77 -14.27 -1.36 11.99
C ALA A 77 -13.75 -2.79 11.83
N GLN A 78 -14.65 -3.77 11.73
CA GLN A 78 -14.28 -5.18 11.58
C GLN A 78 -13.79 -5.45 10.15
N ILE A 79 -14.49 -4.94 9.13
CA ILE A 79 -14.04 -5.06 7.73
C ILE A 79 -12.66 -4.41 7.52
N ARG A 80 -12.40 -3.26 8.16
CA ARG A 80 -11.05 -2.65 8.12
C ARG A 80 -9.99 -3.54 8.72
N ALA A 81 -10.26 -4.15 9.87
CA ALA A 81 -9.31 -5.02 10.54
C ALA A 81 -9.00 -6.25 9.67
N ASP A 82 -10.02 -6.88 9.09
CA ASP A 82 -9.88 -8.04 8.21
C ASP A 82 -9.11 -7.69 6.92
N MET A 83 -9.42 -6.55 6.28
CA MET A 83 -8.69 -6.08 5.10
C MET A 83 -7.23 -5.77 5.42
N ASN A 84 -6.96 -5.08 6.53
CA ASN A 84 -5.60 -4.74 6.93
C ASN A 84 -4.78 -6.01 7.19
N GLN A 85 -5.36 -6.99 7.90
CA GLN A 85 -4.71 -8.27 8.14
C GLN A 85 -4.44 -9.01 6.82
N GLY A 86 -5.42 -9.04 5.91
CA GLY A 86 -5.26 -9.61 4.57
C GLY A 86 -4.14 -8.95 3.77
N PHE A 87 -4.05 -7.62 3.80
CA PHE A 87 -2.96 -6.89 3.14
C PHE A 87 -1.61 -7.20 3.74
N VAL A 88 -1.49 -7.23 5.07
CA VAL A 88 -0.23 -7.57 5.75
C VAL A 88 0.24 -8.96 5.32
N VAL A 89 -0.65 -9.95 5.29
CA VAL A 89 -0.31 -11.31 4.86
C VAL A 89 0.10 -11.35 3.38
N ALA A 90 -0.68 -10.74 2.50
CA ALA A 90 -0.40 -10.71 1.07
C ALA A 90 0.94 -10.01 0.76
N LEU A 91 1.19 -8.86 1.41
CA LEU A 91 2.42 -8.09 1.22
C LEU A 91 3.63 -8.84 1.79
N ALA A 92 3.49 -9.50 2.94
CA ALA A 92 4.54 -10.31 3.54
C ALA A 92 4.91 -11.49 2.64
N SER A 93 3.92 -12.22 2.11
CA SER A 93 4.14 -13.31 1.16
C SER A 93 4.77 -12.82 -0.15
N PHE A 94 4.32 -11.67 -0.66
CA PHE A 94 4.91 -11.04 -1.83
C PHE A 94 6.38 -10.67 -1.59
N VAL A 95 6.69 -9.99 -0.49
CA VAL A 95 8.06 -9.62 -0.10
C VAL A 95 8.94 -10.85 0.07
N GLU A 96 8.42 -11.91 0.68
CA GLU A 96 9.16 -13.17 0.83
C GLU A 96 9.46 -13.83 -0.52
N SER A 97 8.48 -13.85 -1.43
CA SER A 97 8.69 -14.34 -2.80
C SER A 97 9.67 -13.48 -3.61
N GLN A 98 9.82 -12.21 -3.24
CA GLN A 98 10.70 -11.22 -3.87
C GLN A 98 11.98 -10.96 -3.07
N LYS A 99 12.40 -11.87 -2.18
CA LYS A 99 13.52 -11.73 -1.21
C LYS A 99 14.84 -11.18 -1.80
N SER A 100 15.11 -11.34 -3.10
CA SER A 100 16.28 -10.73 -3.75
C SER A 100 16.09 -9.28 -4.22
N GLY A 101 14.84 -8.88 -4.51
CA GLY A 101 14.48 -7.56 -5.01
C GLY A 101 14.19 -6.53 -3.92
N VAL A 102 13.59 -6.93 -2.80
CA VAL A 102 13.17 -5.97 -1.74
C VAL A 102 14.35 -5.35 -1.01
N SER A 103 15.34 -6.15 -0.60
CA SER A 103 16.57 -5.64 0.01
C SER A 103 17.32 -4.70 -0.94
N LYS A 104 17.31 -5.01 -2.24
CA LYS A 104 17.91 -4.18 -3.29
C LYS A 104 17.11 -2.88 -3.49
N PHE A 105 15.79 -2.93 -3.50
CA PHE A 105 14.92 -1.77 -3.59
C PHE A 105 15.05 -0.83 -2.38
N ILE A 106 15.06 -1.37 -1.16
CA ILE A 106 15.30 -0.59 0.06
C ILE A 106 16.68 0.05 0.01
N ALA A 107 17.72 -0.71 -0.36
CA ALA A 107 19.07 -0.19 -0.51
C ALA A 107 19.15 0.91 -1.58
N ASP A 108 18.47 0.75 -2.71
CA ASP A 108 18.42 1.74 -3.79
C ASP A 108 17.62 2.99 -3.38
N GLN A 109 16.52 2.86 -2.61
CA GLN A 109 15.80 4.03 -2.09
C GLN A 109 16.60 4.79 -1.03
N VAL A 110 17.27 4.08 -0.10
CA VAL A 110 18.15 4.69 0.91
C VAL A 110 19.35 5.36 0.24
N LYS A 111 19.95 4.76 -0.80
CA LYS A 111 21.02 5.39 -1.59
C LYS A 111 20.55 6.61 -2.38
N ARG A 112 19.27 6.67 -2.76
CA ARG A 112 18.67 7.82 -3.46
C ARG A 112 18.34 8.97 -2.52
N TRP A 113 18.29 8.75 -1.21
CA TRP A 113 18.26 9.84 -0.26
C TRP A 113 19.60 10.56 -0.29
N ASP A 114 19.56 11.84 -0.65
CA ASP A 114 20.74 12.68 -0.72
C ASP A 114 21.38 12.74 0.68
N LEU A 115 22.52 12.06 0.84
CA LEU A 115 23.30 12.03 2.07
C LEU A 115 23.62 13.46 2.55
N ALA A 116 23.68 14.46 1.66
CA ALA A 116 23.85 15.85 2.06
C ALA A 116 22.64 16.41 2.81
N GLN A 117 21.41 16.04 2.43
CA GLN A 117 20.20 16.46 3.15
C GLN A 117 20.09 15.79 4.52
N LEU A 118 20.39 14.48 4.61
CA LEU A 118 20.40 13.75 5.88
C LEU A 118 21.48 14.29 6.82
N THR A 119 22.69 14.51 6.31
CA THR A 119 23.79 15.09 7.10
C THR A 119 23.41 16.48 7.60
N ARG A 120 22.82 17.32 6.75
CA ARG A 120 22.37 18.66 7.15
C ARG A 120 21.25 18.62 8.20
N LEU A 121 20.30 17.68 8.09
CA LEU A 121 19.25 17.48 9.10
C LEU A 121 19.82 17.00 10.43
N ILE A 122 20.78 16.09 10.40
CA ILE A 122 21.47 15.58 11.59
C ILE A 122 22.32 16.70 12.21
N GLU A 123 23.05 17.47 11.41
CA GLU A 123 23.90 18.57 11.86
C GLU A 123 23.09 19.73 12.48
N ILE A 124 21.96 20.10 11.86
CA ILE A 124 21.05 21.12 12.39
C ILE A 124 20.43 20.68 13.73
N ASN A 125 20.07 19.40 13.87
CA ASN A 125 19.41 18.90 15.07
C ASN A 125 20.40 18.53 16.20
N ILE A 126 21.60 18.02 15.89
CA ILE A 126 22.60 17.59 16.90
C ILE A 126 23.55 18.73 17.30
N GLY A 127 23.72 19.75 16.43
CA GLY A 127 24.67 20.84 16.66
C GLY A 127 24.42 21.63 17.96
N LYS A 128 23.16 21.79 18.37
CA LYS A 128 22.80 22.46 19.64
C LYS A 128 23.16 21.61 20.86
N ASP A 129 22.89 20.31 20.82
CA ASP A 129 23.12 19.41 21.97
C ASP A 129 24.60 19.27 22.31
N LEU A 130 25.47 19.20 21.29
CA LEU A 130 26.92 19.12 21.51
C LEU A 130 27.49 20.42 22.10
N GLN A 131 26.90 21.57 21.76
CA GLN A 131 27.26 22.86 22.35
C GLN A 131 26.83 22.98 23.81
N TYR A 132 25.68 22.41 24.20
CA TYR A 132 25.23 22.42 25.60
C TYR A 132 26.19 21.70 26.54
N ILE A 133 26.77 20.56 26.13
CA ILE A 133 27.79 19.87 26.93
C ILE A 133 29.01 20.78 27.15
N ARG A 134 29.47 21.47 26.09
CA ARG A 134 30.64 22.38 26.17
C ARG A 134 30.35 23.60 27.04
N PHE A 135 29.16 24.19 26.90
CA PHE A 135 28.75 25.34 27.71
C PHE A 135 28.63 24.97 29.18
N ASN A 136 27.96 23.85 29.50
CA ASN A 136 27.84 23.35 30.88
C ASN A 136 29.21 23.07 31.50
N GLY A 137 30.15 22.52 30.73
CA GLY A 137 31.52 22.29 31.19
C GLY A 137 32.26 23.57 31.57
N MET A 138 32.16 24.63 30.75
CA MET A 138 32.77 25.93 31.05
C MET A 138 32.12 26.63 32.25
N VAL A 139 30.79 26.55 32.38
CA VAL A 139 30.05 27.16 33.49
C VAL A 139 30.39 26.48 34.82
N ILE A 140 30.34 25.15 34.87
CA ILE A 140 30.66 24.38 36.09
C ILE A 140 32.13 24.57 36.46
N GLY A 141 33.04 24.48 35.49
CA GLY A 141 34.47 24.69 35.72
C GLY A 141 34.80 26.09 36.22
N GLY A 142 34.16 27.12 35.64
CA GLY A 142 34.31 28.51 36.08
C GLY A 142 33.79 28.74 37.50
N LEU A 143 32.62 28.20 37.83
CA LEU A 143 32.06 28.30 39.18
C LEU A 143 32.92 27.55 40.21
N ALA A 144 33.37 26.34 39.90
CA ALA A 144 34.26 25.57 40.78
C ALA A 144 35.59 26.31 41.00
N GLY A 145 36.17 26.90 39.96
CA GLY A 145 37.37 27.71 40.06
C GLY A 145 37.18 28.96 40.93
N LEU A 146 36.05 29.66 40.77
CA LEU A 146 35.71 30.82 41.60
C LEU A 146 35.56 30.42 43.08
N VAL A 147 34.85 29.32 43.36
CA VAL A 147 34.68 28.79 44.72
C VAL A 147 36.03 28.45 45.34
N LEU A 148 36.88 27.72 44.64
CA LEU A 148 38.22 27.37 45.12
C LEU A 148 39.08 28.60 45.38
N TYR A 149 39.09 29.57 44.45
CA TYR A 149 39.86 30.81 44.61
C TYR A 149 39.39 31.64 45.80
N THR A 150 38.07 31.76 46.00
CA THR A 150 37.51 32.47 47.16
C THR A 150 37.80 31.76 48.47
N ALA A 151 37.73 30.42 48.51
CA ALA A 151 38.06 29.62 49.68
C ALA A 151 39.55 29.74 50.04
N GLU A 152 40.45 29.63 49.06
CA GLU A 152 41.89 29.82 49.25
C GLU A 152 42.18 31.23 49.80
N ARG A 153 41.58 32.27 49.20
CA ARG A 153 41.81 33.64 49.62
C ARG A 153 41.25 33.96 51.00
N LEU A 154 40.10 33.39 51.37
CA LEU A 154 39.52 33.54 52.71
C LEU A 154 40.37 32.83 53.77
N PHE A 155 40.92 31.66 53.43
CA PHE A 155 41.78 30.88 54.33
C PHE A 155 43.17 31.53 54.52
N LEU A 156 43.68 32.24 53.52
CA LEU A 156 44.94 32.99 53.61
C LEU A 156 44.81 34.36 54.31
N LEU A 157 43.59 34.89 54.44
CA LEU A 157 43.29 36.16 55.11
C LEU A 157 42.88 35.99 56.58
N ASN A 158 42.76 34.76 57.07
CA ASN A 158 42.37 34.39 58.42
C ASN A 158 43.49 33.60 59.11
#